data_AF-A0A2V2E8K3-F1
#
_entry.id   AF-A0A2V2E8K3-F1
#
_cell.length_a   1.000
_cell.length_b   1.000
_cell.length_c   1.000
_cell.angle_alpha   90.00
_cell.angle_beta   90.00
_cell.angle_gamma   90.00
#
_symmetry.space_group_name_H-M   'P 1'
#
loop_
_entity.id
_entity.type
_entity.pdbx_description
1 polymer ?
#
loop_
_entity_poly.entity_id
_entity_poly.type
_entity_poly.pdbx_seq_one_letter_code
_entity_poly.pdbx_strand_id
1 'polypeptide(L)'
;MIVNAHRGVFNMYIAGTQVEQTAALKGSTLLERVFAVTSGITLSQVTEITGLCAPTLQNWIKRGWTSSPVNKKYSIDQVARMIIINALRDVMPLENIAYLMQYINGDANSRLDDIIPESQLYFYFSVINERCGNNHFDEKQTIKLINEVCSDYKENTPGGEKRLKNALKIMIYTYRASLYKKEVEQMIAELRENSLN
;
A
#
# COMPACT_ATOMS: atom_id res chain seq x y z
N MET A 1 33.62 0.65 -27.34
CA MET A 1 32.18 0.78 -27.65
C MET A 1 31.48 0.93 -26.31
N ILE A 2 30.92 2.10 -26.04
CA ILE A 2 30.38 2.49 -24.73
C ILE A 2 29.10 1.69 -24.53
N VAL A 3 29.10 0.76 -23.58
CA VAL A 3 27.86 0.13 -23.10
C VAL A 3 27.11 1.23 -22.38
N ASN A 4 26.05 1.74 -23.02
CA ASN A 4 25.21 2.79 -22.48
C ASN A 4 24.70 2.35 -21.10
N ALA A 5 25.02 3.17 -20.10
CA ALA A 5 24.41 3.14 -18.80
C ALA A 5 22.93 3.50 -18.94
N HIS A 6 22.10 2.53 -19.34
CA HIS A 6 20.70 2.52 -18.92
C HIS A 6 20.69 2.15 -17.43
N ARG A 7 21.05 3.13 -16.58
CA ARG A 7 20.50 3.15 -15.22
C ARG A 7 18.99 3.18 -15.42
N GLY A 8 18.37 2.01 -15.28
CA GLY A 8 16.96 1.81 -15.52
C GLY A 8 16.17 2.90 -14.82
N VAL A 9 15.37 3.62 -15.60
CA VAL A 9 14.23 4.35 -15.05
C VAL A 9 13.37 3.25 -14.44
N PHE A 10 13.51 3.03 -13.13
CA PHE A 10 12.63 2.14 -12.40
C PHE A 10 11.21 2.64 -12.65
N ASN A 11 10.42 1.88 -13.42
CA ASN A 11 8.97 2.07 -13.45
C ASN A 11 8.45 1.69 -12.06
N MET A 12 8.50 2.66 -11.17
CA MET A 12 8.10 2.51 -9.79
C MET A 12 6.58 2.51 -9.78
N TYR A 13 5.97 1.33 -9.77
CA TYR A 13 4.54 1.22 -9.55
C TYR A 13 4.19 1.81 -8.18
N ILE A 14 3.02 2.44 -8.11
CA ILE A 14 2.46 2.93 -6.85
C ILE A 14 2.24 1.73 -5.91
N ALA A 15 2.63 1.89 -4.65
CA ALA A 15 2.62 0.85 -3.64
C ALA A 15 1.27 0.10 -3.58
N GLY A 16 1.31 -1.22 -3.80
CA GLY A 16 0.12 -2.10 -3.78
C GLY A 16 -0.71 -2.08 -5.05
N THR A 17 -0.19 -1.54 -6.16
CA THR A 17 -0.92 -1.38 -7.43
C THR A 17 -0.05 -1.78 -8.63
N GLN A 18 -0.68 -1.89 -9.80
CA GLN A 18 -0.06 -1.96 -11.12
C GLN A 18 -0.08 -0.61 -11.85
N VAL A 19 -0.32 0.49 -11.12
CA VAL A 19 -0.36 1.84 -11.67
C VAL A 19 1.04 2.45 -11.61
N GLU A 20 1.58 2.86 -12.75
CA GLU A 20 2.89 3.49 -12.83
C GLU A 20 2.89 4.85 -12.12
N GLN A 21 3.89 5.10 -11.27
CA GLN A 21 4.06 6.39 -10.63
C GLN A 21 4.68 7.39 -11.61
N THR A 22 4.08 8.56 -11.73
CA THR A 22 4.56 9.65 -12.58
C THR A 22 4.66 10.96 -11.80
N ALA A 23 5.20 12.02 -12.43
CA ALA A 23 5.16 13.35 -11.83
C ALA A 23 3.73 13.85 -11.57
N ALA A 24 2.76 13.42 -12.38
CA ALA A 24 1.36 13.84 -12.29
C ALA A 24 0.49 12.94 -11.39
N LEU A 25 0.92 11.71 -11.15
CA LEU A 25 0.18 10.69 -10.39
C LEU A 25 1.10 9.98 -9.40
N LYS A 26 0.86 10.23 -8.11
CA LYS A 26 1.56 9.60 -7.00
C LYS A 26 0.60 8.79 -6.15
N GLY A 27 1.12 7.90 -5.29
CA GLY A 27 0.28 7.10 -4.40
C GLY A 27 -0.63 7.95 -3.51
N SER A 28 -0.10 9.06 -3.02
CA SER A 28 -0.83 10.05 -2.20
C SER A 28 -2.02 10.70 -2.92
N THR A 29 -2.09 10.65 -4.25
CA THR A 29 -3.18 11.26 -5.04
C THR A 29 -4.00 10.23 -5.82
N LEU A 30 -3.64 8.94 -5.74
CA LEU A 30 -4.26 7.89 -6.55
C LEU A 30 -5.75 7.75 -6.23
N LEU A 31 -6.09 7.53 -4.95
CA LEU A 31 -7.46 7.29 -4.54
C LEU A 31 -8.35 8.51 -4.79
N GLU A 32 -7.86 9.72 -4.49
CA GLU A 32 -8.59 10.96 -4.78
C GLU A 32 -8.94 11.04 -6.28
N ARG A 33 -7.97 10.77 -7.17
CA ARG A 33 -8.20 10.81 -8.62
C ARG A 33 -9.16 9.74 -9.12
N VAL A 34 -9.04 8.50 -8.62
CA VAL A 34 -9.94 7.41 -9.00
C VAL A 34 -11.38 7.69 -8.56
N PHE A 35 -11.57 8.31 -7.40
CA PHE A 35 -12.89 8.55 -6.80
C PHE A 35 -13.43 9.98 -7.02
N ALA A 36 -12.72 10.84 -7.74
CA ALA A 36 -13.11 12.25 -7.95
C ALA A 36 -14.53 12.44 -8.52
N VAL A 37 -15.02 11.46 -9.29
CA VAL A 37 -16.34 11.50 -9.95
C VAL A 37 -17.23 10.30 -9.61
N THR A 38 -16.86 9.48 -8.62
CA THR A 38 -17.62 8.29 -8.24
C THR A 38 -17.50 7.98 -6.75
N SER A 39 -18.59 7.53 -6.14
CA SER A 39 -18.59 7.02 -4.77
C SER A 39 -18.15 5.57 -4.65
N GLY A 40 -17.94 4.87 -5.79
CA GLY A 40 -17.54 3.47 -5.78
C GLY A 40 -17.09 2.92 -7.13
N ILE A 41 -16.22 1.90 -7.11
CA ILE A 41 -15.72 1.23 -8.32
C ILE A 41 -16.04 -0.26 -8.33
N THR A 42 -16.13 -0.84 -9.51
CA THR A 42 -16.48 -2.25 -9.70
C THR A 42 -15.30 -3.18 -9.40
N LEU A 43 -15.57 -4.49 -9.24
CA LEU A 43 -14.54 -5.51 -9.07
C LEU A 43 -13.49 -5.47 -10.19
N SER A 44 -13.90 -5.32 -11.45
CA SER A 44 -12.97 -5.28 -12.58
C SER A 44 -12.00 -4.10 -12.49
N GLN A 45 -12.48 -2.94 -12.08
CA GLN A 45 -11.64 -1.75 -11.87
C GLN A 45 -10.67 -1.95 -10.70
N VAL A 46 -11.10 -2.60 -9.61
CA VAL A 46 -10.19 -2.96 -8.51
C VAL A 46 -9.11 -3.92 -8.99
N THR A 47 -9.46 -4.95 -9.76
CA THR A 47 -8.48 -5.91 -10.30
C THR A 47 -7.50 -5.24 -11.27
N GLU A 48 -7.95 -4.28 -12.07
CA GLU A 48 -7.10 -3.50 -12.97
C GLU A 48 -6.09 -2.64 -12.21
N ILE A 49 -6.53 -1.94 -11.16
CA ILE A 49 -5.65 -1.10 -10.33
C ILE A 49 -4.64 -1.96 -9.55
N THR A 50 -5.09 -3.07 -8.96
CA THR A 50 -4.28 -3.84 -8.00
C THR A 50 -3.45 -4.95 -8.65
N GLY A 51 -3.85 -5.42 -9.84
CA GLY A 51 -3.34 -6.65 -10.44
C GLY A 51 -3.81 -7.93 -9.75
N LEU A 52 -4.69 -7.84 -8.75
CA LEU A 52 -5.26 -9.02 -8.09
C LEU A 52 -6.31 -9.68 -8.97
N CYS A 53 -6.39 -11.01 -8.96
CA CYS A 53 -7.49 -11.71 -9.61
C CYS A 53 -8.75 -11.73 -8.72
N ALA A 54 -9.94 -11.76 -9.34
CA ALA A 54 -11.21 -11.80 -8.63
C ALA A 54 -11.32 -12.90 -7.56
N PRO A 55 -10.84 -14.15 -7.77
CA PRO A 55 -10.85 -15.18 -6.73
C PRO A 55 -10.05 -14.81 -5.48
N THR A 56 -8.96 -14.06 -5.62
CA THR A 56 -8.15 -13.61 -4.47
C THR A 56 -8.95 -12.62 -3.62
N LEU A 57 -9.57 -11.63 -4.24
CA LEU A 57 -10.41 -10.65 -3.55
C LEU A 57 -11.63 -11.30 -2.88
N GLN A 58 -12.26 -12.26 -3.56
CA GLN A 58 -13.35 -13.03 -2.97
C GLN A 58 -12.90 -13.86 -1.76
N ASN A 59 -11.69 -14.42 -1.79
CA ASN A 59 -11.13 -15.14 -0.65
C ASN A 59 -10.91 -14.19 0.55
N TRP A 60 -10.40 -12.99 0.32
CA TRP A 60 -10.21 -11.98 1.37
C TRP A 60 -11.54 -11.55 2.00
N ILE A 61 -12.59 -11.39 1.19
CA ILE A 61 -13.95 -11.13 1.67
C ILE A 61 -14.46 -12.29 2.55
N LYS A 62 -14.35 -13.53 2.07
CA LYS A 62 -14.78 -14.72 2.82
C LYS A 62 -14.05 -14.89 4.15
N ARG A 63 -12.78 -14.46 4.23
CA ARG A 63 -11.96 -14.49 5.45
C ARG A 63 -12.18 -13.27 6.36
N GLY A 64 -13.00 -12.30 5.95
CA GLY A 64 -13.26 -11.08 6.74
C GLY A 64 -12.11 -10.06 6.73
N TRP A 65 -11.14 -10.19 5.82
CA TRP A 65 -10.02 -9.25 5.74
C TRP A 65 -10.40 -7.94 5.05
N THR A 66 -11.43 -7.99 4.21
CA THR A 66 -12.04 -6.84 3.55
C THR A 66 -13.57 -7.02 3.51
N SER A 67 -14.33 -5.94 3.53
CA SER A 67 -15.80 -6.03 3.40
C SER A 67 -16.27 -6.30 1.96
N SER A 68 -17.49 -6.83 1.85
CA SER A 68 -18.17 -7.04 0.57
C SER A 68 -18.55 -5.70 -0.09
N PRO A 69 -18.58 -5.62 -1.42
CA PRO A 69 -19.03 -4.41 -2.11
C PRO A 69 -20.51 -4.13 -1.83
N VAL A 70 -20.88 -2.85 -1.76
CA VAL A 70 -22.28 -2.42 -1.65
C VAL A 70 -22.81 -2.13 -3.05
N ASN A 71 -23.92 -2.75 -3.44
CA ASN A 71 -24.49 -2.61 -4.80
C ASN A 71 -23.45 -2.86 -5.92
N LYS A 72 -22.61 -3.89 -5.73
CA LYS A 72 -21.51 -4.28 -6.65
C LYS A 72 -20.39 -3.23 -6.82
N LYS A 73 -20.34 -2.22 -5.95
CA LYS A 73 -19.28 -1.20 -5.93
C LYS A 73 -18.52 -1.21 -4.61
N TYR A 74 -17.20 -1.08 -4.71
CA TYR A 74 -16.29 -0.89 -3.58
C TYR A 74 -16.11 0.59 -3.32
N SER A 75 -16.22 1.00 -2.05
CA SER A 75 -15.93 2.38 -1.63
C SER A 75 -14.43 2.68 -1.66
N ILE A 76 -14.07 3.96 -1.56
CA ILE A 76 -12.67 4.41 -1.53
C ILE A 76 -11.85 3.70 -0.44
N ASP A 77 -12.44 3.50 0.72
CA ASP A 77 -11.76 2.87 1.83
C ASP A 77 -11.66 1.34 1.70
N GLN A 78 -12.67 0.69 1.11
CA GLN A 78 -12.56 -0.74 0.79
C GLN A 78 -11.40 -0.99 -0.17
N VAL A 79 -11.27 -0.13 -1.18
CA VAL A 79 -10.16 -0.17 -2.14
C VAL A 79 -8.83 0.17 -1.47
N ALA A 80 -8.79 1.18 -0.60
CA ALA A 80 -7.58 1.52 0.17
C ALA A 80 -7.10 0.34 1.01
N ARG A 81 -8.02 -0.34 1.72
CA ARG A 81 -7.71 -1.56 2.50
C ARG A 81 -7.13 -2.66 1.63
N MET A 82 -7.71 -2.90 0.46
CA MET A 82 -7.20 -3.89 -0.52
C MET A 82 -5.81 -3.54 -1.03
N ILE A 83 -5.57 -2.26 -1.35
CA ILE A 83 -4.24 -1.80 -1.81
C ILE A 83 -3.21 -1.94 -0.69
N ILE A 84 -3.53 -1.58 0.55
CA ILE A 84 -2.63 -1.78 1.70
C ILE A 84 -2.29 -3.27 1.86
N ILE A 85 -3.28 -4.16 1.85
CA ILE A 85 -3.03 -5.60 1.95
C ILE A 85 -2.13 -6.08 0.80
N ASN A 86 -2.40 -5.61 -0.42
CA ASN A 86 -1.61 -5.95 -1.60
C ASN A 86 -0.17 -5.41 -1.54
N ALA A 87 0.06 -4.24 -0.93
CA ALA A 87 1.39 -3.67 -0.78
C ALA A 87 2.28 -4.46 0.20
N LEU A 88 1.69 -5.20 1.13
CA LEU A 88 2.40 -5.84 2.24
C LEU A 88 2.59 -7.36 2.05
N ARG A 89 1.71 -7.99 1.27
CA ARG A 89 1.61 -9.47 1.15
C ARG A 89 2.83 -10.18 0.57
N ASP A 90 3.72 -9.47 -0.10
CA ASP A 90 4.92 -10.08 -0.73
C ASP A 90 5.95 -10.54 0.31
N VAL A 91 5.92 -9.95 1.51
CA VAL A 91 6.89 -10.21 2.59
C VAL A 91 6.27 -10.41 3.97
N MET A 92 4.97 -10.11 4.14
CA MET A 92 4.24 -10.35 5.38
C MET A 92 3.10 -11.35 5.16
N PRO A 93 2.94 -12.38 6.02
CA PRO A 93 1.79 -13.29 5.97
C PRO A 93 0.46 -12.53 6.06
N LEU A 94 -0.54 -12.97 5.28
CA LEU A 94 -1.84 -12.29 5.21
C LEU A 94 -2.56 -12.25 6.55
N GLU A 95 -2.37 -13.26 7.41
CA GLU A 95 -2.90 -13.32 8.76
C GLU A 95 -2.32 -12.19 9.65
N ASN A 96 -1.03 -11.89 9.51
CA ASN A 96 -0.39 -10.78 10.22
C ASN A 96 -0.85 -9.42 9.67
N ILE A 97 -1.06 -9.32 8.36
CA ILE A 97 -1.62 -8.11 7.74
C ILE A 97 -3.06 -7.91 8.24
N ALA A 98 -3.88 -8.95 8.28
CA ALA A 98 -5.25 -8.88 8.79
C ALA A 98 -5.27 -8.44 10.26
N TYR A 99 -4.40 -9.00 11.10
CA TYR A 99 -4.22 -8.56 12.48
C TYR A 99 -3.80 -7.08 12.57
N LEU A 100 -2.87 -6.63 11.72
CA LEU A 100 -2.46 -5.22 11.66
C LEU A 100 -3.62 -4.30 11.28
N MET A 101 -4.43 -4.69 10.29
CA MET A 101 -5.60 -3.90 9.89
C MET A 101 -6.66 -3.87 11.01
N GLN A 102 -6.87 -4.97 11.72
CA GLN A 102 -7.77 -5.04 12.88
C GLN A 102 -7.25 -4.22 14.07
N TYR A 103 -5.93 -4.22 14.29
CA TYR A 103 -5.29 -3.39 15.31
C TYR A 103 -5.50 -1.89 15.08
N ILE A 104 -5.76 -1.45 13.85
CA ILE A 104 -6.02 -0.05 13.52
C ILE A 104 -7.53 0.22 13.51
N ASN A 105 -8.26 -0.55 12.70
CA ASN A 105 -9.62 -0.28 12.26
C ASN A 105 -10.54 -1.50 12.44
N GLY A 106 -10.28 -2.32 13.45
CA GLY A 106 -11.24 -3.32 13.87
C GLY A 106 -11.72 -4.30 12.79
N ASP A 107 -13.01 -4.63 12.85
CA ASP A 107 -13.67 -5.47 11.86
C ASP A 107 -13.79 -4.75 10.51
N ALA A 108 -13.37 -5.41 9.42
CA ALA A 108 -13.48 -4.86 8.07
C ALA A 108 -14.93 -4.56 7.61
N ASN A 109 -15.94 -5.08 8.32
CA ASN A 109 -17.36 -4.85 8.06
C ASN A 109 -17.98 -3.79 9.00
N SER A 110 -17.21 -3.22 9.91
CA SER A 110 -17.63 -2.19 10.86
C SER A 110 -16.79 -0.92 10.65
N ARG A 111 -17.39 0.22 11.01
CA ARG A 111 -16.72 1.53 11.07
C ARG A 111 -16.62 2.07 12.50
N LEU A 112 -17.24 1.39 13.46
CA LEU A 112 -17.50 1.91 14.79
C LEU A 112 -16.22 2.05 15.63
N ASP A 113 -15.22 1.25 15.32
CA ASP A 113 -13.94 1.14 16.02
C ASP A 113 -12.74 1.59 15.17
N ASP A 114 -13.02 2.23 14.04
CA ASP A 114 -12.00 2.83 13.18
C ASP A 114 -11.36 4.03 13.88
N ILE A 115 -10.03 4.01 13.98
CA ILE A 115 -9.28 5.19 14.44
C ILE A 115 -9.03 6.17 13.30
N ILE A 116 -9.06 5.70 12.05
CA ILE A 116 -8.77 6.50 10.85
C ILE A 116 -9.45 5.89 9.61
N PRO A 117 -9.97 6.66 8.64
CA PRO A 117 -10.39 6.08 7.36
C PRO A 117 -9.22 5.39 6.63
N GLU A 118 -9.43 4.23 6.00
CA GLU A 118 -8.35 3.51 5.30
C GLU A 118 -7.78 4.31 4.13
N SER A 119 -8.58 5.12 3.47
CA SER A 119 -8.12 6.06 2.44
C SER A 119 -7.09 7.04 2.99
N GLN A 120 -7.32 7.57 4.20
CA GLN A 120 -6.38 8.46 4.88
C GLN A 120 -5.14 7.70 5.39
N LEU A 121 -5.32 6.47 5.88
CA LEU A 121 -4.19 5.60 6.26
C LEU A 121 -3.28 5.31 5.06
N TYR A 122 -3.88 4.97 3.91
CA TYR A 122 -3.13 4.76 2.68
C TYR A 122 -2.46 6.05 2.20
N PHE A 123 -3.14 7.20 2.29
CA PHE A 123 -2.55 8.51 2.00
C PHE A 123 -1.27 8.76 2.83
N TYR A 124 -1.33 8.58 4.15
CA TYR A 124 -0.17 8.73 5.03
C TYR A 124 0.96 7.77 4.65
N PHE A 125 0.63 6.49 4.44
CA PHE A 125 1.59 5.48 3.97
C PHE A 125 2.26 5.89 2.65
N SER A 126 1.50 6.39 1.67
CA SER A 126 2.06 6.85 0.39
C SER A 126 2.93 8.09 0.54
N VAL A 127 2.51 9.11 1.29
CA VAL A 127 3.30 10.33 1.52
C VAL A 127 4.65 10.01 2.17
N ILE A 128 4.67 9.12 3.17
CA ILE A 128 5.91 8.71 3.81
C ILE A 128 6.82 8.01 2.81
N ASN A 129 6.29 7.05 2.03
CA ASN A 129 7.07 6.34 1.01
C ASN A 129 7.63 7.26 -0.08
N GLU A 130 6.87 8.26 -0.50
CA GLU A 130 7.29 9.26 -1.49
C GLU A 130 8.42 10.15 -0.94
N ARG A 131 8.36 10.53 0.34
CA ARG A 131 9.38 11.35 1.00
C ARG A 131 10.65 10.58 1.38
N CYS A 132 10.53 9.27 1.68
CA CYS A 132 11.69 8.40 1.87
C CYS A 132 12.49 8.20 0.56
N GLY A 133 11.84 8.32 -0.60
CA GLY A 133 12.45 8.08 -1.91
C GLY A 133 12.94 6.64 -2.08
N ASN A 134 13.84 6.40 -3.03
CA ASN A 134 14.49 5.10 -3.27
C ASN A 134 15.86 4.98 -2.59
N ASN A 135 16.12 5.84 -1.61
CA ASN A 135 17.37 5.82 -0.86
C ASN A 135 17.39 4.64 0.12
N HIS A 136 18.59 4.34 0.63
CA HIS A 136 18.78 3.39 1.72
C HIS A 136 17.82 3.69 2.88
N PHE A 137 17.26 2.64 3.48
CA PHE A 137 16.34 2.78 4.60
C PHE A 137 17.01 3.47 5.79
N ASP A 138 16.48 4.62 6.20
CA ASP A 138 16.87 5.35 7.41
C ASP A 138 15.70 5.32 8.41
N GLU A 139 15.87 4.57 9.50
CA GLU A 139 14.87 4.46 10.57
C GLU A 139 14.59 5.82 11.24
N LYS A 140 15.62 6.62 11.52
CA LYS A 140 15.46 7.90 12.22
C LYS A 140 14.66 8.86 11.35
N GLN A 141 15.00 8.94 10.06
CA GLN A 141 14.25 9.75 9.10
C GLN A 141 12.81 9.23 8.95
N THR A 142 12.61 7.92 8.88
CA THR A 142 11.27 7.31 8.75
C THR A 142 10.39 7.65 9.95
N ILE A 143 10.91 7.52 11.18
CA ILE A 143 10.17 7.86 12.41
C ILE A 143 9.84 9.37 12.43
N LYS A 144 10.78 10.22 12.02
CA LYS A 144 10.54 11.66 11.89
C LYS A 144 9.41 11.96 10.90
N LEU A 145 9.43 11.35 9.72
CA LEU A 145 8.39 11.51 8.70
C LEU A 145 7.02 11.02 9.17
N ILE A 146 6.96 9.89 9.89
CA ILE A 146 5.71 9.39 10.48
C ILE A 146 5.11 10.44 11.43
N ASN A 147 5.93 11.04 12.29
CA ASN A 147 5.48 12.07 13.22
C ASN A 147 5.01 13.34 12.50
N GLU A 148 5.71 13.76 11.45
CA GLU A 148 5.33 14.94 10.65
C GLU A 148 4.02 14.72 9.90
N VAL A 149 3.86 13.58 9.23
CA VAL A 149 2.68 13.25 8.42
C VAL A 149 1.44 13.05 9.29
N CYS A 150 1.59 12.53 10.50
CA CYS A 150 0.47 12.36 11.43
C CYS A 150 0.20 13.61 12.30
N SER A 151 0.86 14.75 12.05
CA SER A 151 0.75 15.92 12.94
C SER A 151 -0.64 16.55 12.98
N ASP A 152 -1.46 16.34 11.95
CA ASP A 152 -2.83 16.81 11.84
C ASP A 152 -3.87 15.78 12.29
N TYR A 153 -3.44 14.57 12.66
CA TYR A 153 -4.32 13.53 13.17
C TYR A 153 -4.96 13.95 14.49
N LYS A 154 -6.29 13.93 14.53
CA LYS A 154 -7.07 14.22 15.74
C LYS A 154 -7.51 12.91 16.37
N GLU A 155 -6.98 12.63 17.54
CA GLU A 155 -7.28 11.41 18.27
C GLU A 155 -8.74 11.39 18.74
N ASN A 156 -9.52 10.42 18.25
CA ASN A 156 -10.92 10.23 18.64
C ASN A 156 -11.12 9.06 19.63
N THR A 157 -10.07 8.27 19.85
CA THR A 157 -10.07 7.10 20.77
C THR A 157 -8.74 7.06 21.51
N PRO A 158 -8.72 6.86 22.84
CA PRO A 158 -7.47 6.83 23.61
C PRO A 158 -6.42 5.86 23.05
N GLY A 159 -5.21 6.35 22.80
CA GLY A 159 -4.10 5.58 22.26
C GLY A 159 -4.15 5.37 20.74
N GLY A 160 -5.14 5.93 20.04
CA GLY A 160 -5.27 5.90 18.58
C GLY A 160 -4.05 6.49 17.87
N GLU A 161 -3.49 7.59 18.35
CA GLU A 161 -2.30 8.18 17.70
C GLU A 161 -1.10 7.22 17.75
N LYS A 162 -0.87 6.60 18.92
CA LYS A 162 0.20 5.60 19.10
C LYS A 162 -0.04 4.36 18.23
N ARG A 163 -1.29 3.88 18.15
CA ARG A 163 -1.69 2.76 17.28
C ARG A 163 -1.40 3.08 15.81
N LEU A 164 -1.82 4.25 15.33
CA LEU A 164 -1.59 4.72 13.97
C LEU A 164 -0.09 4.77 13.63
N LYS A 165 0.72 5.42 14.48
CA LYS A 165 2.17 5.55 14.24
C LYS A 165 2.89 4.20 14.23
N ASN A 166 2.54 3.29 15.15
CA ASN A 166 3.08 1.94 15.19
C ASN A 166 2.72 1.16 13.92
N ALA A 167 1.48 1.25 13.48
CA ALA A 167 1.03 0.57 12.28
C ALA A 167 1.73 1.10 11.02
N LEU A 168 1.82 2.43 10.86
CA LEU A 168 2.56 3.04 9.75
C LEU A 168 4.03 2.61 9.77
N LYS A 169 4.68 2.53 10.94
CA LYS A 169 6.04 2.00 11.04
C LYS A 169 6.11 0.57 10.48
N ILE A 170 5.24 -0.33 10.90
CA ILE A 170 5.20 -1.71 10.41
C ILE A 170 4.97 -1.76 8.88
N MET A 171 4.00 -0.98 8.38
CA MET A 171 3.68 -0.93 6.95
C MET A 171 4.87 -0.46 6.11
N ILE A 172 5.56 0.60 6.55
CA ILE A 172 6.73 1.13 5.84
C ILE A 172 7.88 0.13 5.84
N TYR A 173 8.19 -0.50 6.98
CA TYR A 173 9.26 -1.51 7.03
C TYR A 173 8.98 -2.67 6.09
N THR A 174 7.75 -3.14 6.10
CA THR A 174 7.28 -4.26 5.27
C THR A 174 7.37 -3.89 3.79
N TYR A 175 6.87 -2.72 3.40
CA TYR A 175 6.93 -2.29 2.02
C TYR A 175 8.37 -2.09 1.54
N ARG A 176 9.25 -1.51 2.38
CA ARG A 176 10.68 -1.37 2.05
C ARG A 176 11.38 -2.72 1.87
N ALA A 177 11.08 -3.69 2.73
CA ALA A 177 11.57 -5.06 2.55
C ALA A 177 11.08 -5.69 1.24
N SER A 178 9.84 -5.39 0.80
CA SER A 178 9.34 -5.84 -0.50
C SER A 178 10.10 -5.23 -1.68
N LEU A 179 10.55 -3.98 -1.58
CA LEU A 179 11.36 -3.33 -2.62
C LEU A 179 12.74 -3.98 -2.72
N TYR A 180 13.41 -4.22 -1.59
CA TYR A 180 14.69 -4.93 -1.58
C TYR A 180 14.58 -6.37 -2.11
N LYS A 181 13.49 -7.07 -1.77
CA LYS A 181 13.22 -8.41 -2.32
C LYS A 181 13.13 -8.36 -3.86
N LYS A 182 12.37 -7.40 -4.42
CA LYS A 182 12.23 -7.22 -5.87
C LYS A 182 13.55 -6.89 -6.55
N GLU A 183 14.37 -6.03 -5.94
CA GLU A 183 15.70 -5.69 -6.44
C GLU A 183 16.61 -6.93 -6.51
N VAL A 184 16.58 -7.78 -5.47
CA VAL A 184 17.31 -9.06 -5.45
C VAL A 184 16.81 -10.02 -6.51
N GLU A 185 15.49 -10.17 -6.65
CA GLU A 185 14.90 -11.04 -7.68
C GLU A 185 15.30 -10.61 -9.11
N GLN A 186 15.37 -9.30 -9.35
CA GLN A 186 15.85 -8.75 -10.61
C GLN A 186 17.34 -9.05 -10.84
N MET A 187 18.20 -8.82 -9.83
CA MET A 187 19.63 -9.14 -9.94
C MET A 187 19.86 -10.62 -10.28
N ILE A 188 19.07 -11.53 -9.70
CA ILE A 188 19.12 -12.96 -10.03
C ILE A 188 18.64 -13.24 -11.46
N ALA A 189 17.60 -12.56 -11.95
CA ALA A 189 17.11 -12.70 -13.31
C ALA A 189 18.18 -12.26 -14.33
N GLU A 190 18.82 -11.11 -14.11
CA GLU A 190 19.90 -10.59 -14.95
C GLU A 190 21.11 -11.55 -15.00
N LEU A 191 21.47 -12.17 -13.87
CA LEU A 191 22.53 -13.19 -13.84
C LEU A 191 22.18 -14.41 -14.70
N ARG A 192 20.92 -14.87 -14.68
CA ARG A 192 20.45 -16.01 -15.48
C ARG A 192 20.49 -15.69 -16.97
N GLU A 193 20.03 -14.51 -17.37
CA GLU A 193 20.06 -14.06 -18.77
C GLU A 193 21.48 -13.95 -19.31
N ASN A 194 22.40 -13.38 -18.52
CA ASN A 194 23.80 -13.26 -18.91
C ASN A 194 24.55 -14.60 -18.98
N SER A 195 24.10 -15.63 -18.24
CA SER A 195 24.70 -16.97 -18.28
C SER A 195 24.28 -17.82 -19.50
N LEU A 196 23.30 -17.34 -20.27
CA LEU A 196 22.79 -18.01 -21.47
C LEU A 196 23.37 -17.43 -22.78
N ASN A 197 24.14 -16.34 -22.69
CA ASN A 197 24.85 -15.69 -23.79
C ASN A 197 26.36 -15.94 -23.71
#